data_AF-A0A1M4T8F4-F1
#
_entry.id   AF-A0A1M4T8F4-F1
#
_cell.length_a   1.000
_cell.length_b   1.000
_cell.length_c   1.000
_cell.angle_alpha   90.00
_cell.angle_beta   90.00
_cell.angle_gamma   90.00
#
_symmetry.space_group_name_H-M   'P 1'
#
loop_
_entity.id
_entity.type
_entity.pdbx_description
1 polymer ?
#
loop_
_entity_poly.entity_id
_entity_poly.type
_entity_poly.pdbx_seq_one_letter_code
_entity_poly.pdbx_strand_id
1 'polypeptide(L)' 'MDNNLNQEILDKLTKVCLCKAIPRSKIKDSIRKGATTVEAVRKVTGSGTGGCCGRRCTPKIQDLIDGYLDNQWQ' A
#
# COMPACT_ATOMS: atom_id res chain seq x y z
N MET A 1 17.21 -3.63 -19.26
CA MET A 1 16.25 -2.50 -19.22
C MET A 1 15.00 -3.01 -19.93
N ASP A 2 13.91 -3.36 -19.24
CA ASP A 2 12.73 -2.49 -18.98
C ASP A 2 11.84 -3.08 -17.86
N ASN A 3 12.34 -3.16 -16.62
CA ASN A 3 11.59 -3.77 -15.51
C ASN A 3 10.75 -2.77 -14.68
N ASN A 4 10.89 -1.46 -14.91
CA ASN A 4 10.23 -0.44 -14.09
C ASN A 4 8.76 -0.23 -14.48
N LEU A 5 8.45 -0.19 -15.79
CA LEU A 5 7.09 0.01 -16.29
C LEU A 5 6.14 -1.13 -15.86
N ASN A 6 6.62 -2.36 -15.84
CA ASN A 6 5.84 -3.51 -15.39
C ASN A 6 5.42 -3.41 -13.92
N GLN A 7 6.30 -2.92 -13.05
CA GLN A 7 6.01 -2.82 -11.61
C GLN A 7 4.96 -1.75 -11.30
N GLU A 8 5.04 -0.58 -11.95
CA GLU A 8 4.04 0.48 -11.76
C GLU A 8 2.65 0.06 -12.25
N ILE A 9 2.58 -0.66 -13.37
CA ILE A 9 1.33 -1.23 -13.88
C ILE A 9 0.78 -2.25 -12.88
N LEU A 10 1.62 -3.17 -12.39
CA LEU A 10 1.23 -4.16 -11.38
C LEU A 10 0.73 -3.49 -10.09
N ASP A 11 1.34 -2.40 -9.66
CA ASP A 11 0.93 -1.67 -8.45
C ASP A 11 -0.46 -1.01 -8.62
N LYS A 12 -0.81 -0.55 -9.83
CA LYS A 12 -2.14 0.02 -10.13
C LYS A 12 -3.23 -1.06 -10.20
N LEU A 13 -2.88 -2.24 -10.72
CA LEU A 13 -3.81 -3.37 -10.84
C LEU A 13 -4.03 -4.10 -9.51
N THR A 14 -2.95 -4.34 -8.75
CA THR A 14 -2.99 -5.11 -7.50
C THR A 14 -3.75 -4.34 -6.42
N LYS A 15 -4.81 -4.94 -5.87
CA LYS A 15 -5.59 -4.36 -4.77
C LYS A 15 -5.08 -4.84 -3.42
N VAL A 16 -4.64 -3.91 -2.58
CA VAL A 16 -4.21 -4.20 -1.20
C VAL A 16 -5.41 -4.25 -0.27
N CYS A 17 -6.31 -3.27 -0.36
CA CYS A 17 -7.58 -3.30 0.37
C CYS A 17 -8.69 -3.84 -0.53
N LEU A 18 -9.03 -5.12 -0.34
CA LEU A 18 -10.03 -5.79 -1.19
C LEU A 18 -11.45 -5.24 -1.00
N CYS A 19 -11.86 -4.89 0.22
CA CYS A 19 -13.22 -4.38 0.49
C CYS A 19 -13.44 -2.93 0.02
N LYS A 20 -12.38 -2.14 -0.11
CA LYS A 20 -12.43 -0.74 -0.58
C LYS A 20 -11.81 -0.57 -1.98
N ALA A 21 -11.41 -1.68 -2.61
CA ALA A 21 -10.71 -1.71 -3.89
C ALA A 21 -9.49 -0.75 -3.99
N ILE A 22 -8.75 -0.57 -2.90
CA ILE A 22 -7.60 0.36 -2.86
C ILE A 22 -6.37 -0.32 -3.49
N PRO A 23 -5.78 0.26 -4.56
CA PRO A 23 -4.62 -0.30 -5.24
C PRO A 23 -3.33 -0.13 -4.43
N ARG A 24 -2.35 -0.99 -4.70
CA ARG A 24 -1.01 -0.95 -4.10
C ARG A 24 -0.32 0.38 -4.41
N SER A 25 -0.51 0.93 -5.61
CA SER A 25 0.03 2.23 -6.01
C SER A 25 -0.35 3.37 -5.04
N LYS A 26 -1.62 3.45 -4.61
CA LYS A 26 -2.10 4.47 -3.68
C LYS A 26 -1.48 4.32 -2.28
N ILE A 27 -1.25 3.07 -1.85
CA ILE A 27 -0.60 2.80 -0.56
C ILE A 27 0.88 3.19 -0.64
N LYS A 28 1.59 2.75 -1.67
CA LYS A 28 2.98 3.11 -1.90
C LYS A 28 3.18 4.63 -2.00
N ASP A 29 2.31 5.33 -2.71
CA ASP A 29 2.32 6.80 -2.81
C ASP A 29 2.17 7.48 -1.43
N SER A 30 1.29 6.96 -0.57
CA SER A 30 1.16 7.50 0.80
C SER A 30 2.42 7.28 1.64
N ILE A 31 3.09 6.13 1.48
CA ILE A 31 4.33 5.80 2.20
C ILE A 31 5.46 6.73 1.74
N ARG A 32 5.62 6.95 0.43
CA ARG A 32 6.60 7.91 -0.12
C ARG A 32 6.37 9.34 0.35
N LYS A 33 5.12 9.70 0.66
CA LYS A 33 4.74 11.00 1.24
C LYS A 33 4.99 11.08 2.76
N GLY A 34 5.57 10.04 3.36
CA GLY A 34 5.96 10.00 4.77
C GLY A 34 4.98 9.26 5.70
N ALA A 35 3.98 8.55 5.17
CA ALA A 35 3.10 7.71 6.01
C ALA A 35 3.81 6.39 6.39
N THR A 36 4.60 6.42 7.46
CA THR A 36 5.42 5.29 7.93
C THR A 36 4.74 4.40 8.99
N THR A 37 3.44 4.57 9.24
CA THR A 37 2.66 3.70 10.12
C THR A 37 1.38 3.24 9.43
N VAL A 38 0.87 2.08 9.81
CA VAL A 38 -0.40 1.56 9.26
C VAL A 38 -1.52 2.58 9.49
N GLU A 39 -1.59 3.21 10.66
CA GLU A 39 -2.60 4.22 10.95
C GLU A 39 -2.48 5.46 10.05
N ALA A 40 -1.26 5.96 9.82
CA ALA A 40 -1.03 7.07 8.90
C ALA A 40 -1.46 6.71 7.48
N VAL A 41 -1.10 5.52 7.00
CA VAL A 41 -1.54 5.01 5.69
C VAL A 41 -3.06 4.89 5.63
N ARG A 42 -3.72 4.36 6.66
CA ARG A 42 -5.19 4.25 6.72
C ARG A 42 -5.85 5.61 6.67
N LYS A 43 -5.31 6.61 7.38
CA LYS A 43 -5.81 7.99 7.39
C LYS A 43 -5.73 8.64 6.00
N VAL A 44 -4.62 8.44 5.28
CA VAL A 44 -4.42 9.00 3.93
C VAL A 44 -5.22 8.24 2.86
N THR A 45 -5.22 6.91 2.91
CA THR A 45 -5.77 6.07 1.83
C THR A 45 -7.24 5.72 2.01
N GLY A 46 -7.75 5.78 3.25
CA GLY A 46 -9.04 5.24 3.64
C GLY A 46 -9.07 3.71 3.78
N SER A 47 -7.90 3.06 3.78
CA SER A 47 -7.82 1.60 3.96
C SER A 47 -8.19 1.18 5.38
N GLY A 48 -8.68 -0.05 5.51
CA GLY A 48 -9.05 -0.64 6.80
C GLY A 48 -10.29 -0.04 7.48
N THR A 49 -11.01 0.89 6.86
CA THR A 49 -12.30 1.43 7.36
C THR A 49 -13.53 0.81 6.67
N GLY A 50 -13.32 -0.21 5.83
CA GLY A 50 -14.41 -0.97 5.20
C GLY A 50 -14.92 -2.12 6.07
N GLY A 51 -15.90 -2.88 5.57
CA GLY A 51 -16.59 -3.92 6.34
C GLY A 51 -15.74 -5.08 6.90
N CYS A 52 -14.47 -5.21 6.50
CA CYS A 52 -13.53 -6.16 7.12
C CYS A 52 -12.58 -5.51 8.15
N CYS A 53 -12.79 -4.24 8.49
CA CYS A 53 -12.09 -3.47 9.53
C CYS A 53 -10.55 -3.52 9.49
N GLY A 54 -9.96 -3.67 8.30
CA GLY A 54 -8.49 -3.75 8.13
C GLY A 54 -7.91 -5.15 8.21
N ARG A 55 -8.66 -6.16 8.64
CA ARG A 55 -8.17 -7.54 8.86
C ARG A 55 -7.37 -8.15 7.70
N ARG A 56 -7.69 -7.79 6.46
CA ARG A 56 -7.03 -8.32 5.25
C ARG A 56 -5.90 -7.46 4.72
N CYS A 57 -5.97 -6.14 4.90
CA CYS A 57 -5.03 -5.20 4.30
C CYS A 57 -3.96 -4.72 5.27
N THR A 58 -4.24 -4.70 6.58
CA THR A 58 -3.28 -4.31 7.61
C THR A 58 -1.93 -5.04 7.51
N PRO A 59 -1.86 -6.39 7.47
CA PRO A 59 -0.57 -7.07 7.35
C PRO A 59 0.17 -6.68 6.06
N LYS A 60 -0.54 -6.63 4.93
CA LYS A 60 0.04 -6.22 3.64
C LYS A 60 0.54 -4.77 3.63
N ILE A 61 -0.12 -3.88 4.37
CA ILE A 61 0.31 -2.49 4.52
C ILE A 61 1.58 -2.43 5.36
N GLN A 62 1.65 -3.21 6.43
CA GLN A 62 2.85 -3.32 7.26
C GLN A 62 4.04 -3.83 6.44
N ASP A 63 3.87 -4.93 5.69
CA ASP A 63 4.93 -5.46 4.80
C ASP A 63 5.44 -4.42 3.80
N LEU A 64 4.54 -3.57 3.27
CA LEU A 64 4.92 -2.48 2.39
C LEU A 64 5.76 -1.45 3.14
N ILE A 65 5.28 -0.98 4.29
CA ILE A 65 6.01 0.00 5.11
C ILE A 65 7.41 -0.52 5.45
N ASP A 66 7.50 -1.76 5.95
CA ASP A 66 8.77 -2.37 6.33
C ASP A 66 9.72 -2.45 5.14
N GLY A 67 9.24 -2.94 3.99
CA GLY A 67 10.05 -2.98 2.76
C GLY A 67 10.49 -1.59 2.26
N TYR A 68 9.75 -0.51 2.55
CA TYR A 68 10.16 0.85 2.22
C TYR A 68 11.24 1.39 3.17
N LEU A 69 11.09 1.11 4.47
CA LEU A 69 12.05 1.49 5.52
C LEU A 69 13.38 0.72 5.37
N ASP A 70 13.30 -0.53 4.92
CA ASP A 70 14.44 -1.38 4.61
C ASP A 70 15.05 -1.09 3.21
N ASN A 71 14.56 -0.07 2.50
CA ASN A 71 15.01 0.33 1.16
C ASN A 71 14.87 -0.77 0.07
N GLN A 72 13.98 -1.75 0.26
CA GLN A 72 13.75 -2.83 -0.70
C GLN A 72 12.93 -2.39 -1.92
N TRP A 73 12.08 -1.39 -1.74
CA TRP A 73 11.33 -0.75 -2.80
C TRP A 73 11.12 0.72 -2.43
N GLN A 74 11.79 1.65 -3.10
CA GLN A 74 11.59 3.09 -2.91
C GLN A 74 11.08 3.72 -4.20
#